data_AF-A0A351FCW0-F1
#
_entry.id   AF-A0A351FCW0-F1
#
_cell.length_a   1.000
_cell.length_b   1.000
_cell.length_c   1.000
_cell.angle_alpha   90.00
_cell.angle_beta   90.00
_cell.angle_gamma   90.00
#
_symmetry.space_group_name_H-M   'P 1'
#
loop_
_entity.id
_entity.type
_entity.pdbx_description
1 polymer ?
#
loop_
_entity_poly.entity_id
_entity_poly.type
_entity_poly.pdbx_seq_one_letter_code
_entity_poly.pdbx_strand_id
1 'polypeptide(L)'
;MKVLPQKLTREEASELCQAISILEQTRPRMIELLQPQIPLCEVPLAHKLGGFLLDGKLLVMDSEKLLYTVYGSQPYPLLKDKAIEIPPLEIFYILHQSQEKFGPFSLEELEEILPKLEIENTSLVYEGIGTPRTLWSMQNVLLKHKNKKIDKLA
;
A
#
# COMPACT_ATOMS: atom_id res chain seq x y z
N MET A 1 25.42 22.46 6.48
CA MET A 1 25.08 21.29 7.32
C MET A 1 24.90 20.09 6.39
N LYS A 2 25.63 18.99 6.58
CA LYS A 2 25.35 17.74 5.87
C LYS A 2 24.21 17.04 6.61
N VAL A 3 23.05 16.95 5.97
CA VAL A 3 21.94 16.13 6.48
C VAL A 3 22.40 14.67 6.35
N LEU A 4 22.37 13.91 7.44
CA LEU A 4 22.67 12.48 7.39
C LEU A 4 21.63 11.79 6.50
N PRO A 5 22.05 10.87 5.61
CA PRO A 5 21.10 10.14 4.78
C PRO A 5 20.11 9.39 5.68
N GLN A 6 18.82 9.62 5.49
CA GLN A 6 17.80 8.99 6.33
C GLN A 6 17.55 7.56 5.85
N LYS A 7 17.28 6.67 6.80
CA LYS A 7 16.95 5.27 6.54
C LYS A 7 15.70 4.91 7.32
N LEU A 8 14.93 3.96 6.79
CA LEU A 8 13.78 3.42 7.51
C LEU A 8 14.26 2.65 8.73
N THR A 9 13.53 2.73 9.85
CA THR A 9 13.70 1.74 10.92
C THR A 9 13.18 0.37 10.46
N ARG A 10 13.51 -0.70 11.20
CA ARG A 10 12.94 -2.03 10.92
C ARG A 10 11.42 -2.00 11.07
N GLU A 11 10.90 -1.30 12.07
CA GLU A 11 9.45 -1.17 12.25
C GLU A 11 8.80 -0.45 11.07
N GLU A 12 9.38 0.64 10.59
CA GLU A 12 8.85 1.38 9.43
C GLU A 12 8.90 0.54 8.14
N ALA A 13 9.96 -0.25 7.94
CA ALA A 13 10.05 -1.17 6.83
C ALA A 13 8.97 -2.27 6.91
N SER A 14 8.77 -2.85 8.09
CA SER A 14 7.73 -3.86 8.34
C SER A 14 6.33 -3.32 8.06
N GLU A 15 6.02 -2.13 8.56
CA GLU A 15 4.75 -1.45 8.31
C GLU A 15 4.55 -1.11 6.84
N LEU A 16 5.61 -0.70 6.13
CA LEU A 16 5.57 -0.45 4.70
C LEU A 16 5.23 -1.73 3.92
N CYS A 17 5.94 -2.82 4.22
CA CYS A 17 5.68 -4.12 3.60
C CYS A 17 4.27 -4.62 3.90
N GLN A 18 3.78 -4.45 5.14
CA GLN A 18 2.41 -4.79 5.50
C GLN A 18 1.38 -3.96 4.72
N ALA A 19 1.61 -2.65 4.58
CA ALA A 19 0.72 -1.77 3.83
C ALA A 19 0.68 -2.15 2.34
N ILE A 20 1.84 -2.41 1.73
CA ILE A 20 1.94 -2.92 0.36
C ILE A 20 1.17 -4.24 0.24
N SER A 21 1.37 -5.17 1.17
CA SER A 21 0.69 -6.47 1.18
C SER A 21 -0.84 -6.32 1.19
N ILE A 22 -1.38 -5.50 2.08
CA ILE A 22 -2.83 -5.28 2.16
C ILE A 22 -3.38 -4.68 0.86
N LEU A 23 -2.72 -3.65 0.32
CA LEU A 23 -3.18 -2.97 -0.89
C LEU A 23 -3.12 -3.89 -2.11
N GLU A 24 -2.03 -4.67 -2.26
CA GLU A 24 -1.87 -5.57 -3.40
C GLU A 24 -2.79 -6.80 -3.32
N GLN A 25 -3.01 -7.35 -2.12
CA GLN A 25 -3.97 -8.44 -1.93
C GLN A 25 -5.41 -8.01 -2.23
N THR A 26 -5.74 -6.72 -2.05
CA THR A 26 -7.08 -6.18 -2.28
C THR A 26 -7.26 -5.57 -3.67
N ARG A 27 -6.17 -5.29 -4.39
CA ARG A 27 -6.16 -4.70 -5.73
C ARG A 27 -7.01 -5.47 -6.74
N PRO A 28 -6.93 -6.80 -6.89
CA PRO A 28 -7.77 -7.55 -7.82
C PRO A 28 -9.27 -7.32 -7.58
N ARG A 29 -9.69 -7.32 -6.30
CA ARG A 29 -11.09 -7.06 -5.93
C ARG A 29 -11.49 -5.63 -6.20
N MET A 30 -10.61 -4.66 -5.95
CA MET A 30 -10.87 -3.25 -6.28
C MET A 30 -11.03 -3.03 -7.79
N ILE A 31 -10.23 -3.71 -8.62
CA ILE A 31 -10.36 -3.66 -10.08
C ILE A 31 -11.71 -4.23 -10.52
N GLU A 32 -12.11 -5.39 -9.99
CA GLU A 32 -13.40 -6.01 -10.30
C GLU A 32 -14.58 -5.10 -9.92
N LEU A 33 -14.56 -4.54 -8.72
CA LEU A 33 -15.65 -3.72 -8.19
C LEU A 33 -15.77 -2.35 -8.86
N LEU A 34 -14.63 -1.73 -9.21
CA LEU A 34 -14.61 -0.36 -9.74
C LEU A 34 -14.57 -0.31 -11.27
N GLN A 35 -14.17 -1.39 -11.94
CA GLN A 35 -13.99 -1.50 -13.39
C GLN A 35 -13.32 -0.25 -13.99
N PRO A 36 -12.15 0.17 -13.48
CA PRO A 36 -11.59 1.46 -13.83
C PRO A 36 -11.03 1.45 -15.26
N GLN A 37 -11.25 2.53 -16.00
CA GLN A 37 -10.68 2.75 -17.33
C GLN A 37 -9.27 3.37 -17.30
N ILE A 38 -8.77 3.67 -16.10
CA ILE A 38 -7.47 4.28 -15.80
C ILE A 38 -6.76 3.46 -14.70
N PRO A 39 -5.44 3.65 -14.48
CA PRO A 39 -4.75 2.98 -13.38
C PRO A 39 -5.45 3.20 -12.04
N LEU A 40 -5.54 2.14 -11.22
CA LEU A 40 -6.26 2.18 -9.94
C LEU A 40 -5.71 3.25 -8.98
N CYS A 41 -4.40 3.53 -9.04
CA CYS A 41 -3.72 4.57 -8.27
C CYS A 41 -4.09 6.02 -8.69
N GLU A 42 -4.86 6.17 -9.77
CA GLU A 42 -5.39 7.46 -10.22
C GLU A 42 -6.89 7.60 -9.91
N VAL A 43 -7.54 6.55 -9.38
CA VAL A 43 -8.96 6.55 -9.04
C VAL A 43 -9.16 7.08 -7.61
N PRO A 44 -9.79 8.26 -7.40
CA PRO A 44 -9.93 8.85 -6.07
C PRO A 44 -10.71 7.96 -5.09
N LEU A 45 -11.72 7.23 -5.59
CA LEU A 45 -12.48 6.28 -4.80
C LEU A 45 -11.62 5.11 -4.34
N ALA A 46 -10.75 4.56 -5.21
CA ALA A 46 -9.84 3.49 -4.84
C ALA A 46 -8.87 3.90 -3.72
N HIS A 47 -8.32 5.13 -3.79
CA HIS A 47 -7.50 5.67 -2.71
C HIS A 47 -8.26 5.75 -1.37
N LYS A 48 -9.53 6.15 -1.41
CA LYS A 48 -10.37 6.23 -0.22
C LYS A 48 -10.65 4.83 0.36
N LEU A 49 -10.97 3.85 -0.48
CA LEU A 49 -11.23 2.47 -0.07
C LEU A 49 -9.95 1.80 0.47
N GLY A 50 -8.81 1.98 -0.20
CA GLY A 50 -7.50 1.52 0.27
C GLY A 50 -7.15 2.04 1.66
N GLY A 51 -7.47 3.30 1.96
CA GLY A 51 -7.31 3.85 3.31
C GLY A 51 -8.12 3.12 4.39
N PHE A 52 -9.35 2.71 4.09
CA PHE A 52 -10.16 1.93 5.03
C PHE A 52 -9.61 0.51 5.23
N LEU A 53 -9.07 -0.10 4.18
CA LEU A 53 -8.46 -1.43 4.25
C LEU A 53 -7.19 -1.42 5.10
N LEU A 54 -6.34 -0.40 4.96
CA LEU A 54 -5.18 -0.17 5.83
C LEU A 54 -5.57 0.07 7.30
N ASP A 55 -6.76 0.63 7.53
CA ASP A 55 -7.34 0.78 8.86
C ASP A 55 -8.00 -0.50 9.40
N GLY A 56 -7.92 -1.62 8.65
CA GLY A 56 -8.51 -2.92 9.02
C GLY A 56 -10.04 -2.92 9.01
N LYS A 57 -10.67 -2.06 8.19
CA LYS A 57 -12.14 -1.98 8.08
C LYS A 57 -12.67 -2.94 7.03
N LEU A 58 -13.85 -3.48 7.26
CA LEU A 58 -14.61 -4.19 6.24
C LEU A 58 -15.37 -3.19 5.37
N LEU A 59 -15.34 -3.43 4.05
CA LEU A 59 -16.09 -2.68 3.06
C LEU A 59 -17.11 -3.61 2.41
N VAL A 60 -18.38 -3.16 2.37
CA VAL A 60 -19.42 -3.79 1.55
C VAL A 60 -19.81 -2.79 0.49
N MET A 61 -19.76 -3.19 -0.78
CA MET A 61 -19.98 -2.32 -1.92
C MET A 61 -21.05 -2.88 -2.85
N ASP A 62 -22.00 -2.03 -3.23
CA ASP A 62 -22.87 -2.22 -4.39
C ASP A 62 -22.09 -1.69 -5.60
N SER A 63 -21.54 -2.60 -6.41
CA SER A 63 -20.69 -2.25 -7.56
C SER A 63 -21.46 -1.57 -8.68
N GLU A 64 -22.76 -1.85 -8.84
CA GLU A 64 -23.59 -1.22 -9.88
C GLU A 64 -23.85 0.25 -9.56
N LYS A 65 -24.08 0.56 -8.28
CA LYS A 65 -24.35 1.94 -7.82
C LYS A 65 -23.11 2.69 -7.34
N LEU A 66 -21.97 2.01 -7.24
CA LEU A 66 -20.73 2.50 -6.62
C LEU A 66 -20.93 3.04 -5.19
N LEU A 67 -21.88 2.45 -4.45
CA LEU A 67 -22.16 2.80 -3.06
C LEU A 67 -21.47 1.82 -2.13
N TYR A 68 -20.85 2.31 -1.07
CA TYR A 68 -20.16 1.45 -0.10
C TYR A 68 -20.53 1.81 1.34
N THR A 69 -20.57 0.79 2.19
CA THR A 69 -20.71 0.90 3.64
C THR A 69 -19.45 0.40 4.30
N VAL A 70 -18.94 1.18 5.27
CA VAL A 70 -17.75 0.82 6.04
C VAL A 70 -18.19 0.26 7.37
N TYR A 71 -17.82 -0.98 7.66
CA TYR A 71 -18.10 -1.62 8.93
C TYR A 71 -16.84 -1.62 9.82
N GLY A 72 -17.06 -1.34 11.11
CA GLY A 72 -16.08 -1.56 12.17
C GLY A 72 -16.19 -2.98 12.73
N SER A 73 -15.66 -3.20 13.94
CA SER A 73 -15.53 -4.51 14.63
C SER A 73 -16.84 -5.21 15.04
N GLN A 74 -17.96 -4.93 14.38
CA GLN A 74 -19.26 -5.56 14.64
C GLN A 74 -19.39 -6.89 13.89
N PRO A 75 -20.25 -7.82 14.36
CA PRO A 75 -20.48 -9.09 13.70
C PRO A 75 -20.98 -8.88 12.27
N TYR A 76 -20.26 -9.46 11.32
CA TYR A 76 -20.48 -9.26 9.90
C TYR A 76 -21.46 -10.30 9.32
N PRO A 77 -22.28 -9.94 8.32
CA PRO A 77 -23.00 -10.94 7.55
C PRO A 77 -22.01 -11.87 6.85
N LEU A 78 -22.31 -13.17 6.82
CA LEU A 78 -21.55 -14.17 6.06
C LEU A 78 -21.59 -13.80 4.57
N LEU A 79 -20.52 -13.17 4.08
CA LEU A 79 -20.31 -12.92 2.66
C LEU A 79 -19.98 -14.26 1.99
N LYS A 80 -20.71 -14.59 0.92
CA LYS A 80 -20.50 -15.83 0.14
C LYS A 80 -19.52 -15.64 -1.02
N ASP A 81 -18.81 -14.52 -1.04
CA ASP A 81 -17.90 -14.21 -2.15
C ASP A 81 -16.74 -15.20 -2.17
N LYS A 82 -16.44 -15.70 -3.36
CA LYS A 82 -15.26 -16.54 -3.57
C LYS A 82 -14.01 -15.71 -3.33
N ALA A 83 -13.00 -16.32 -2.72
CA ALA A 83 -11.66 -15.76 -2.72
C ALA A 83 -11.20 -15.53 -4.16
N ILE A 84 -10.63 -14.36 -4.43
CA ILE A 84 -9.98 -14.07 -5.70
C ILE A 84 -8.55 -14.61 -5.64
N GLU A 85 -8.09 -15.14 -6.76
CA GLU A 85 -6.69 -15.48 -6.95
C GLU A 85 -5.84 -14.21 -6.95
N ILE A 86 -4.83 -14.18 -6.08
CA ILE A 86 -3.94 -13.03 -5.93
C ILE A 86 -2.64 -13.37 -6.67
N PRO A 87 -2.25 -12.58 -7.68
CA PRO A 87 -0.99 -12.81 -8.37
C PRO A 87 0.20 -12.61 -7.42
N PRO A 88 1.32 -13.31 -7.66
CA PRO A 88 2.54 -13.09 -6.88
C PRO A 88 3.01 -11.64 -7.07
N LEU A 89 3.40 -11.01 -5.96
CA LEU A 89 3.84 -9.63 -5.95
C LEU A 89 5.34 -9.55 -6.25
N GLU A 90 5.69 -8.94 -7.38
CA GLU A 90 7.07 -8.64 -7.76
C GLU A 90 7.43 -7.20 -7.42
N ILE A 91 8.33 -7.00 -6.44
CA ILE A 91 8.76 -5.67 -6.02
C ILE A 91 10.21 -5.43 -6.44
N PHE A 92 10.46 -4.24 -6.97
CA PHE A 92 11.79 -3.78 -7.33
C PHE A 92 12.09 -2.47 -6.62
N TYR A 93 13.37 -2.19 -6.38
CA TYR A 93 13.82 -0.85 -6.03
C TYR A 93 14.77 -0.29 -7.08
N ILE A 94 14.78 1.05 -7.21
CA ILE A 94 15.64 1.80 -8.12
C ILE A 94 16.47 2.76 -7.29
N LEU A 95 17.80 2.71 -7.46
CA LEU A 95 18.71 3.71 -6.90
C LEU A 95 18.83 4.89 -7.86
N HIS A 96 18.53 6.10 -7.41
CA HIS A 96 18.47 7.27 -8.30
C HIS A 96 19.83 7.67 -8.87
N GLN A 97 20.91 7.42 -8.12
CA GLN A 97 22.26 7.78 -8.52
C GLN A 97 22.76 6.96 -9.71
N SER A 98 22.44 5.67 -9.77
CA SER A 98 22.84 4.76 -10.85
C SER A 98 21.72 4.48 -11.85
N GLN A 99 20.47 4.81 -11.52
CA GLN A 99 19.26 4.37 -12.24
C GLN A 99 19.15 2.84 -12.36
N GLU A 100 19.88 2.11 -11.52
CA GLU A 100 19.91 0.66 -11.54
C GLU A 100 18.69 0.09 -10.80
N LYS A 101 18.07 -0.93 -11.40
CA LYS A 101 16.88 -1.61 -10.89
C LYS A 101 17.28 -2.94 -10.29
N PHE A 102 16.88 -3.18 -9.05
CA PHE A 102 17.16 -4.41 -8.29
C PHE A 102 15.87 -5.15 -7.99
N GLY A 103 15.91 -6.48 -8.08
CA GLY A 103 14.78 -7.38 -7.82
C GLY A 103 14.53 -8.38 -8.96
N PRO A 104 13.38 -9.09 -8.97
CA PRO A 104 12.26 -8.92 -8.04
C PRO A 104 12.58 -9.44 -6.63
N PHE A 105 11.96 -8.83 -5.63
CA PHE A 105 12.02 -9.24 -4.22
C PHE A 105 10.63 -9.61 -3.72
N SER A 106 10.57 -10.62 -2.86
CA SER A 106 9.42 -10.86 -2.00
C SER A 106 9.26 -9.74 -0.96
N LEU A 107 8.09 -9.67 -0.30
CA LEU A 107 7.89 -8.73 0.81
C LEU A 107 8.84 -8.99 1.99
N GLU A 108 9.17 -10.25 2.23
CA GLU A 108 10.07 -10.67 3.31
C GLU A 108 11.50 -10.21 3.02
N GLU A 109 11.98 -10.43 1.79
CA GLU A 109 13.29 -9.95 1.34
C GLU A 109 13.35 -8.42 1.35
N LEU A 110 12.27 -7.76 0.91
CA LEU A 110 12.17 -6.31 0.91
C LEU A 110 12.24 -5.74 2.34
N GLU A 111 11.57 -6.35 3.31
CA GLU A 111 11.59 -5.92 4.72
C GLU A 111 13.01 -5.95 5.30
N GLU A 112 13.85 -6.89 4.88
CA GLU A 112 15.26 -6.96 5.30
C GLU A 112 16.18 -5.95 4.60
N ILE A 113 15.83 -5.56 3.37
CA ILE A 113 16.65 -4.66 2.53
C ILE A 113 16.33 -3.20 2.84
N LEU A 114 15.05 -2.84 3.01
CA LEU A 114 14.59 -1.46 3.17
C LEU A 114 15.34 -0.64 4.23
N PRO A 115 15.64 -1.17 5.45
CA PRO A 115 16.37 -0.42 6.48
C PRO A 115 17.83 -0.09 6.09
N LYS A 116 18.37 -0.74 5.05
CA LYS A 116 19.74 -0.53 4.57
C LYS A 116 19.81 0.58 3.52
N LEU A 117 18.70 0.88 2.86
CA LEU A 117 18.60 1.84 1.76
C LEU A 117 18.43 3.28 2.26
N GLU A 118 18.94 4.24 1.49
CA GLU A 118 18.74 5.66 1.75
C GLU A 118 17.38 6.10 1.21
N ILE A 119 16.56 6.73 2.05
CA ILE A 119 15.16 7.08 1.76
C ILE A 119 15.07 8.06 0.59
N GLU A 120 16.00 9.02 0.51
CA GLU A 120 16.00 10.08 -0.49
C GLU A 120 16.44 9.60 -1.87
N ASN A 121 17.24 8.55 -1.93
CA ASN A 121 17.90 8.07 -3.14
C ASN A 121 17.29 6.78 -3.70
N THR A 122 16.17 6.32 -3.14
CA THR A 122 15.56 5.04 -3.48
C THR A 122 14.08 5.20 -3.81
N SER A 123 13.66 4.58 -4.92
CA SER A 123 12.24 4.39 -5.25
C SER A 123 11.87 2.92 -5.26
N LEU A 124 10.64 2.60 -4.87
CA LEU A 124 10.03 1.28 -5.08
C LEU A 124 9.16 1.28 -6.34
N VAL A 125 9.12 0.13 -7.00
CA VAL A 125 8.28 -0.15 -8.17
C VAL A 125 7.66 -1.52 -7.99
N TYR A 126 6.33 -1.58 -8.09
CA TYR A 126 5.55 -2.80 -8.17
C TYR A 126 4.25 -2.51 -8.91
N GLU A 127 3.50 -3.54 -9.26
CA GLU A 127 2.39 -3.42 -10.20
C GLU A 127 1.31 -2.40 -9.76
N GLY A 128 0.87 -2.41 -8.50
CA GLY A 128 -0.17 -1.48 -8.05
C GLY A 128 0.26 -0.03 -7.82
N ILE A 129 1.55 0.29 -7.90
CA ILE A 129 2.02 1.68 -7.79
C ILE A 129 2.10 2.40 -9.14
N GLY A 130 2.18 1.63 -10.25
CA GLY A 130 2.18 2.09 -11.64
C GLY A 130 3.40 2.90 -12.09
N THR A 131 3.96 3.73 -11.20
CA THR A 131 5.15 4.56 -11.43
C THR A 131 6.06 4.54 -10.21
N PRO A 132 7.39 4.54 -10.36
CA PRO A 132 8.30 4.50 -9.23
C PRO A 132 8.00 5.56 -8.18
N ARG A 133 7.86 5.17 -6.91
CA ARG A 133 7.66 6.11 -5.80
C ARG A 133 8.80 6.06 -4.81
N THR A 134 9.23 7.24 -4.39
CA THR A 134 10.36 7.38 -3.47
C THR A 134 9.98 6.80 -2.10
N LEU A 135 10.94 6.18 -1.42
CA LEU A 135 10.74 5.74 -0.03
C LEU A 135 10.31 6.90 0.87
N TRP A 136 10.82 8.11 0.60
CA TRP A 136 10.39 9.33 1.28
C TRP A 136 8.87 9.55 1.19
N SER A 137 8.32 9.44 -0.02
CA SER A 137 6.88 9.62 -0.23
C SER A 137 6.06 8.55 0.48
N MET A 138 6.54 7.32 0.51
CA MET A 138 5.85 6.18 1.12
C MET A 138 5.88 6.26 2.66
N GLN A 139 7.02 6.62 3.25
CA GLN A 139 7.15 6.84 4.69
C GLN A 139 6.19 7.94 5.17
N ASN A 140 6.09 9.06 4.44
CA ASN A 140 5.17 10.14 4.79
C ASN A 140 3.70 9.73 4.75
N VAL A 141 3.33 8.82 3.85
CA VAL A 141 1.97 8.26 3.81
C VAL A 141 1.73 7.42 5.06
N LEU A 142 2.65 6.52 5.43
CA LEU A 142 2.56 5.71 6.65
C LEU A 142 2.44 6.57 7.92
N LEU A 143 3.28 7.60 8.05
CA LEU A 143 3.27 8.53 9.19
C LEU A 143 1.97 9.34 9.27
N LYS A 144 1.40 9.77 8.14
CA LYS A 144 0.08 10.43 8.10
C LYS A 144 -1.04 9.50 8.57
N HIS A 145 -0.97 8.21 8.23
CA HIS A 145 -1.95 7.22 8.70
C HIS A 145 -1.81 6.94 10.21
N LYS A 146 -0.59 6.90 10.75
CA LYS A 146 -0.34 6.79 12.20
C LYS A 146 -0.91 7.97 12.98
N ASN A 147 -0.64 9.20 12.56
CA ASN A 147 -1.09 10.39 13.28
C ASN A 147 -2.63 10.53 13.28
N LYS A 148 -3.30 10.12 12.19
CA LYS A 148 -4.78 10.05 12.15
C LYS A 148 -5.39 9.06 13.15
N LYS A 149 -4.68 8.00 13.56
CA LYS A 149 -5.15 7.07 14.60
C LYS A 149 -5.04 7.68 16.00
N ILE A 150 -4.07 8.57 16.23
CA ILE A 150 -3.90 9.28 17.51
C ILE A 150 -5.00 10.33 17.69
N ASP A 151 -5.31 11.11 16.64
CA ASP A 151 -6.34 12.16 16.69
C ASP A 151 -7.78 11.63 16.84
N LYS A 152 -8.02 10.32 16.64
CA LYS A 152 -9.34 9.69 16.86
C LYS A 152 -9.50 9.08 18.25
N LEU A 153 -8.46 9.14 19.08
CA LEU A 153 -8.44 8.59 20.45
C LEU A 153 -8.35 9.70 21.52
N ALA A 154 -8.40 10.97 21.13
CA ALA A 154 -8.49 12.15 22.00
C ALA A 154 -9.91 12.74 21.95
#